data_AF-A0A4U0GFC7-F1
#
_entry.id   AF-A0A4U0GFC7-F1
#
_cell.length_a   1.000
_cell.length_b   1.000
_cell.length_c   1.000
_cell.angle_alpha   90.00
_cell.angle_beta   90.00
_cell.angle_gamma   90.00
#
_symmetry.space_group_name_H-M   'P 1'
#
loop_
_entity.id
_entity.type
_entity.pdbx_description
1 polymer ?
#
loop_
_entity_poly.entity_id
_entity_poly.type
_entity_poly.pdbx_seq_one_letter_code
_entity_poly.pdbx_strand_id
1 'polypeptide(L)'
;MTACDVSALAPVRAVLADGTTVTLPKDCGCTDHAGPHWVYMDALAQRANAKLLDPVGKTPLQQVLGQAGFAIEEAARLEDKLRMMKLRKIVRLLPPSVG
;
A
#
# COMPACT_ATOMS: atom_id res chain seq x y z
N MET A 1 1.21 17.15 -13.98
CA MET A 1 1.77 17.64 -12.70
C MET A 1 1.07 16.88 -11.59
N THR A 2 1.57 15.69 -11.28
CA THR A 2 0.96 14.78 -10.30
C THR A 2 1.53 15.17 -8.94
N ALA A 3 0.66 15.46 -7.98
CA ALA A 3 1.06 15.74 -6.60
C ALA A 3 2.04 14.63 -6.14
N CYS A 4 3.25 15.03 -5.77
CA CYS A 4 4.15 14.21 -4.98
C CYS A 4 3.40 13.89 -3.69
N ASP A 5 2.80 12.70 -3.64
CA ASP A 5 2.03 12.27 -2.50
C ASP A 5 2.99 12.04 -1.32
N VAL A 6 2.99 13.02 -0.42
CA VAL A 6 3.73 13.11 0.84
C VAL A 6 3.45 11.94 1.81
N SER A 7 2.55 11.02 1.45
CA SER A 7 2.21 9.82 2.21
C SER A 7 3.38 8.87 2.46
N ALA A 8 4.46 8.90 1.66
CA ALA A 8 5.65 8.06 1.87
C ALA A 8 6.58 8.57 3.00
N LEU A 9 6.50 9.85 3.35
CA LEU A 9 7.38 10.51 4.32
C LEU A 9 6.71 10.79 5.67
N ALA A 10 5.41 10.53 5.78
CA ALA A 10 4.67 10.74 7.02
C ALA A 10 4.66 9.47 7.90
N PRO A 11 4.68 9.61 9.23
CA PRO A 11 4.39 8.51 10.14
C PRO A 11 3.00 7.92 9.84
N VAL A 12 2.90 6.59 9.83
CA VAL A 12 1.62 5.91 9.59
C VAL A 12 0.86 5.77 10.89
N ARG A 13 -0.40 6.19 10.91
CA ARG A 13 -1.30 6.02 12.07
C ARG A 13 -2.26 4.87 11.82
N ALA A 14 -2.70 4.21 12.89
CA ALA A 14 -3.59 3.07 12.83
C ALA A 14 -4.56 3.03 14.02
N VAL A 15 -5.73 2.43 13.80
CA VAL A 15 -6.66 2.03 14.86
C VAL A 15 -6.43 0.54 15.16
N LEU A 16 -6.26 0.21 16.43
CA LEU A 16 -6.11 -1.16 16.91
C LEU A 16 -7.46 -1.80 17.24
N ALA A 17 -7.47 -3.11 17.46
CA ALA A 17 -8.68 -3.87 17.78
C ALA A 17 -9.39 -3.44 19.07
N ASP A 18 -8.68 -2.80 20.01
CA ASP A 18 -9.25 -2.21 21.23
C ASP A 18 -9.79 -0.78 21.02
N GLY A 19 -9.74 -0.26 19.79
CA GLY A 19 -10.17 1.09 19.44
C GLY A 19 -9.11 2.17 19.64
N THR A 20 -7.95 1.85 20.21
CA THR A 20 -6.86 2.82 20.41
C THR A 20 -6.28 3.28 19.07
N THR A 21 -5.87 4.54 19.00
CA THR A 21 -5.16 5.08 17.84
C THR A 21 -3.68 5.23 18.16
N VAL A 22 -2.81 4.62 17.36
CA VAL A 22 -1.36 4.64 17.56
C VAL A 22 -0.64 5.14 16.30
N THR A 23 0.54 5.71 16.49
CA THR A 23 1.52 5.88 15.41
C THR A 23 2.34 4.61 15.32
N LEU A 24 2.36 3.96 14.16
CA LEU A 24 3.10 2.74 13.95
C LEU A 24 4.61 3.05 13.89
N PRO A 25 5.45 2.30 14.62
CA PRO A 25 6.87 2.52 14.61
C PRO A 25 7.48 2.09 13.28
N LYS A 26 8.56 2.78 12.89
CA LYS A 26 9.43 2.33 11.82
C LYS A 26 10.17 1.06 12.27
N ASP A 27 10.25 0.07 11.40
CA ASP A 27 10.80 -1.27 11.68
C ASP A 27 11.97 -1.65 10.74
N CYS A 28 12.61 -0.66 10.11
CA CYS A 28 13.73 -0.86 9.19
C CYS A 28 14.76 0.28 9.22
N GLY A 29 15.96 0.04 8.67
CA GLY A 29 17.03 1.03 8.51
C GLY A 29 16.95 1.92 7.25
N CYS A 30 15.94 1.75 6.40
CA CYS A 30 15.77 2.55 5.17
C CYS A 30 15.67 4.05 5.48
N THR A 31 16.22 4.93 4.66
CA THR A 31 16.24 6.39 4.92
C THR A 31 15.19 7.17 4.12
N ASP A 32 14.46 6.50 3.24
CA ASP A 32 13.57 7.08 2.22
C ASP A 32 12.07 7.01 2.57
N HIS A 33 11.72 6.43 3.72
CA HIS A 33 10.35 6.41 4.24
C HIS A 33 10.31 6.54 5.77
N ALA A 34 9.21 7.07 6.32
CA ALA A 34 9.07 7.32 7.76
C ALA A 34 8.25 6.25 8.50
N GLY A 35 7.32 5.59 7.81
CA GLY A 35 6.45 4.56 8.39
C GLY A 35 7.08 3.16 8.45
N PRO A 36 6.30 2.16 8.92
CA PRO A 36 6.70 0.76 8.86
C PRO A 36 7.00 0.32 7.43
N HIS A 37 8.05 -0.49 7.27
CA HIS A 37 8.55 -0.97 5.98
C HIS A 37 7.47 -1.72 5.21
N TRP A 38 6.67 -2.54 5.89
CA TRP A 38 5.61 -3.30 5.23
C TRP A 38 4.52 -2.42 4.62
N VAL A 39 4.21 -1.26 5.23
CA VAL A 39 3.23 -0.31 4.67
C VAL A 39 3.80 0.38 3.44
N TYR A 40 5.09 0.71 3.48
CA TYR A 40 5.80 1.25 2.33
C TYR A 40 5.83 0.24 1.17
N MET A 41 6.14 -1.02 1.44
CA MET A 41 6.14 -2.09 0.44
C MET A 41 4.73 -2.37 -0.11
N ASP A 42 3.69 -2.33 0.72
CA ASP A 42 2.29 -2.43 0.29
C ASP A 42 1.94 -1.32 -0.72
N ALA A 43 2.33 -0.07 -0.45
CA ALA A 43 2.11 1.05 -1.35
C ALA A 43 2.90 0.92 -2.66
N LEU A 44 4.14 0.44 -2.61
CA LEU A 44 4.94 0.18 -3.82
C LEU A 44 4.32 -0.93 -4.67
N ALA A 45 3.89 -2.03 -4.05
CA ALA A 45 3.23 -3.13 -4.74
C ALA A 45 1.94 -2.66 -5.41
N GLN A 46 1.10 -1.89 -4.71
CA GLN A 46 -0.12 -1.33 -5.30
C GLN A 46 0.17 -0.47 -6.54
N ARG A 47 1.20 0.38 -6.49
CA ARG A 47 1.63 1.20 -7.64
C ARG A 47 2.17 0.35 -8.78
N ALA A 48 2.90 -0.72 -8.49
CA ALA A 48 3.40 -1.64 -9.49
C ALA A 48 2.24 -2.37 -10.18
N ASN A 49 1.30 -2.92 -9.40
CA ASN A 49 0.11 -3.60 -9.90
C ASN A 49 -0.72 -2.69 -10.81
N ALA A 50 -0.92 -1.43 -10.43
CA ALA A 50 -1.68 -0.46 -11.23
C ALA A 50 -1.11 -0.25 -12.65
N LYS A 51 0.20 -0.48 -12.88
CA LYS A 51 0.80 -0.40 -14.22
C LYS A 51 0.31 -1.50 -15.16
N LEU A 52 -0.19 -2.62 -14.64
CA LEU A 52 -0.79 -3.67 -15.44
C LEU A 52 -2.07 -3.19 -16.16
N LEU A 53 -2.78 -2.24 -15.55
CA LEU A 53 -3.98 -1.63 -16.10
C LEU A 53 -3.71 -0.52 -17.12
N ASP A 54 -2.47 -0.06 -17.27
CA ASP A 54 -2.13 0.99 -18.23
C ASP A 54 -2.41 0.52 -19.67
N PRO A 55 -3.33 1.15 -20.42
CA PRO A 55 -3.67 0.73 -21.77
C PRO A 55 -2.62 1.16 -22.82
N VAL A 56 -1.68 2.04 -22.48
CA VAL A 56 -0.74 2.63 -23.44
C VAL A 56 0.11 1.55 -24.10
N GLY A 57 0.06 1.51 -25.44
CA GLY A 57 0.84 0.58 -26.25
C GLY A 57 0.37 -0.88 -26.22
N LYS A 58 -0.80 -1.19 -25.64
CA LYS A 58 -1.33 -2.56 -25.51
C LYS A 58 -2.47 -2.84 -26.48
N THR A 59 -2.43 -4.00 -27.13
CA THR A 59 -3.57 -4.56 -27.89
C THR A 59 -4.73 -4.91 -26.97
N PRO A 60 -5.97 -5.10 -27.49
CA PRO A 60 -7.11 -5.52 -26.65
C PRO A 60 -6.83 -6.80 -25.85
N LEU A 61 -6.18 -7.80 -26.46
CA LEU A 61 -5.80 -9.03 -25.75
C LEU A 61 -4.82 -8.75 -24.60
N GLN A 62 -3.81 -7.90 -24.84
CA GLN A 62 -2.85 -7.51 -23.79
C GLN A 62 -3.52 -6.73 -22.66
N GLN A 63 -4.56 -5.94 -22.95
CA GLN A 63 -5.35 -5.25 -21.92
C GLN A 63 -6.14 -6.24 -21.07
N VAL A 64 -6.80 -7.22 -21.68
CA VAL A 64 -7.51 -8.30 -20.96
C VAL A 64 -6.55 -9.10 -20.07
N LEU A 65 -5.38 -9.48 -20.61
CA LEU A 65 -4.35 -10.16 -19.83
C LEU A 65 -3.80 -9.28 -18.70
N GLY A 66 -3.66 -7.98 -18.93
CA GLY A 66 -3.27 -7.01 -17.91
C GLY A 66 -4.29 -6.89 -16.77
N GLN A 67 -5.58 -6.92 -17.08
CA GLN A 67 -6.66 -6.94 -16.07
C GLN A 67 -6.64 -8.22 -15.23
N ALA A 68 -6.45 -9.38 -15.87
CA ALA A 68 -6.33 -10.65 -15.16
C ALA A 68 -5.08 -10.67 -14.25
N GLY A 69 -3.94 -10.21 -14.76
CA GLY A 69 -2.71 -10.07 -13.97
C GLY A 69 -2.89 -9.11 -12.78
N PHE A 70 -3.52 -7.96 -12.99
CA PHE A 70 -3.84 -7.02 -11.92
C PHE A 70 -4.66 -7.69 -10.82
N ALA A 71 -5.72 -8.41 -11.18
CA ALA A 71 -6.58 -9.07 -10.19
C ALA A 71 -5.81 -10.08 -9.32
N ILE A 72 -4.91 -10.87 -9.92
CA ILE A 72 -4.08 -11.85 -9.23
C ILE A 72 -3.10 -11.17 -8.27
N GLU A 73 -2.31 -10.22 -8.77
CA GLU A 73 -1.30 -9.52 -7.97
C GLU A 73 -1.93 -8.67 -6.85
N GLU A 74 -3.09 -8.08 -7.12
CA GLU A 74 -3.80 -7.26 -6.14
C GLU A 74 -4.45 -8.12 -5.04
N ALA A 75 -4.95 -9.31 -5.39
CA ALA A 75 -5.41 -10.27 -4.39
C ALA A 75 -4.25 -10.69 -3.47
N ALA A 76 -3.10 -11.07 -4.03
CA ALA A 76 -1.92 -11.46 -3.26
C ALA A 76 -1.43 -10.32 -2.33
N ARG A 77 -1.38 -9.08 -2.84
CA ARG A 77 -1.04 -7.89 -2.03
C ARG A 77 -2.02 -7.69 -0.87
N LEU A 78 -3.33 -7.78 -1.14
CA LEU A 78 -4.35 -7.58 -0.11
C LEU A 78 -4.32 -8.70 0.95
N GLU A 79 -4.04 -9.94 0.57
CA GLU A 79 -3.83 -11.04 1.50
C GLU A 79 -2.64 -10.77 2.44
N ASP A 80 -1.51 -10.34 1.91
CA ASP A 80 -0.34 -10.00 2.72
C ASP A 80 -0.61 -8.81 3.65
N LYS A 81 -1.26 -7.75 3.13
CA LYS A 81 -1.69 -6.61 3.93
C LYS A 81 -2.59 -7.04 5.09
N LEU A 82 -3.58 -7.88 4.83
CA LEU A 82 -4.49 -8.41 5.85
C LEU A 82 -3.73 -9.26 6.87
N ARG A 83 -2.79 -10.10 6.44
CA ARG A 83 -1.91 -10.88 7.32
C ARG A 83 -1.11 -9.97 8.25
N MET A 84 -0.50 -8.91 7.72
CA MET A 84 0.31 -7.96 8.50
C MET A 84 -0.52 -7.15 9.48
N MET A 85 -1.73 -6.72 9.08
CA MET A 85 -2.69 -6.05 9.95
C MET A 85 -3.15 -6.97 11.10
N LYS A 86 -3.49 -8.23 10.80
CA LYS A 86 -3.88 -9.23 11.82
C LYS A 86 -2.79 -9.47 12.85
N LEU A 87 -1.55 -9.70 12.40
CA LEU A 87 -0.39 -9.92 13.30
C LEU A 87 -0.15 -8.75 14.27
N ARG A 88 -0.52 -7.53 13.86
CA ARG A 88 -0.33 -6.29 14.61
C ARG A 88 -1.59 -5.80 15.31
N LYS A 89 -2.70 -6.56 15.26
CA LYS A 89 -4.01 -6.18 15.81
C LYS A 89 -4.53 -4.83 15.28
N ILE A 90 -4.17 -4.49 14.03
CA ILE A 90 -4.62 -3.27 13.36
C ILE A 90 -5.96 -3.57 12.66
N VAL A 91 -6.97 -2.75 12.90
CA VAL A 91 -8.27 -2.85 12.21
C VAL A 91 -8.40 -1.84 11.07
N ARG A 92 -7.67 -0.72 11.14
CA ARG A 92 -7.70 0.33 10.11
C ARG A 92 -6.40 1.12 10.08
N LEU A 93 -5.82 1.30 8.89
CA LEU A 93 -4.78 2.32 8.67
C LEU A 93 -5.47 3.66 8.43
N LEU A 94 -4.95 4.72 9.04
CA LEU A 94 -5.46 6.08 8.88
C LEU A 94 -4.70 6.80 7.76
N PRO A 95 -5.36 7.66 6.98
CA PRO A 95 -4.66 8.50 6.01
C PRO A 95 -3.63 9.41 6.71
N PRO A 96 -2.59 9.87 5.99
CA PRO A 96 -1.68 10.88 6.51
C PRO A 96 -2.50 12.10 6.97
N SER A 97 -2.23 12.62 8.17
CA SER A 97 -2.86 13.86 8.62
C SER A 97 -2.45 14.98 7.66
N VAL A 98 -3.42 15.61 6.99
CA VAL A 98 -3.19 16.86 6.26
C VAL A 98 -2.82 17.89 7.31
N GLY A 99 -1.55 18.30 7.31
CA GLY A 99 -1.07 19.43 8.11
C GLY A 99 -1.44 20.75 7.46
#